data_AF-A0A0W8CFN4-F1
#
_entry.id   AF-A0A0W8CFN4-F1
#
_cell.length_a   1.000
_cell.length_b   1.000
_cell.length_c   1.000
_cell.angle_alpha   90.00
_cell.angle_beta   90.00
_cell.angle_gamma   90.00
#
_symmetry.space_group_name_H-M   'P 1'
#
loop_
_entity.id
_entity.type
_entity.pdbx_description
1 polymer ?
#
loop_
_entity_poly.entity_id
_entity_poly.type
_entity_poly.pdbx_seq_one_letter_code
_entity_poly.pdbx_strand_id
1 'polypeptide(L)'
;MRQLCVRSLRLCKQLPNSPITWLFLVLLGSMAAAYGLLVDNWVRTLFRFRRAIIESVGTDSFAGFLCWLCWCVTLAMLATCCGYFISPASDGSGIPVMRALFAGVYQNPGDMLSFRTLVAKSLSTVIASGSGLSVGRAGPFTHLMAMIGYLMNKLALFRRVNFGQENYNFIRAAVACGTTANFGAPLGGLLFSIEVTAKYYEIKCLWEGIICSSVCILVFNVITFIKRDVLFERTTFAGFDMDYEIFAFVLLGVVTGIGAGIFCRLAVVLRWAQMMLFTKLGLNGPSLKRRTVHIVTICVATTILTYPLGIMRLSDRSIVNEVFRDQDLSFPQWKQISEYPQGCIRRYDLEIAVARFIAAHRKQMPDAKDPNVSLRVQLLVSKILDIDKKKSAMVEDYSLVDFQPKDATSLSSPLELGPPFHEYAFTAVPVESYPPQVSEDVNLYRVHKIAAMSAWTKVYVVRLSKLLGVINLDSSLTKLRSEEDLIMLAP
;
A
#
# COMPACT_ATOMS: atom_id res chain seq x y z
N MET A 1 -27.95 -44.94 -22.64
CA MET A 1 -27.63 -43.73 -21.82
C MET A 1 -26.53 -42.83 -22.41
N ARG A 2 -25.32 -43.31 -22.70
CA ARG A 2 -24.20 -42.46 -23.17
C ARG A 2 -24.52 -41.67 -24.46
N GLN A 3 -25.19 -42.29 -25.43
CA GLN A 3 -25.61 -41.63 -26.68
C GLN A 3 -26.71 -40.58 -26.46
N LEU A 4 -27.67 -40.84 -25.57
CA LEU A 4 -28.70 -39.87 -25.16
C LEU A 4 -28.06 -38.65 -24.51
N CYS A 5 -27.07 -38.85 -23.62
CA CYS A 5 -26.33 -37.77 -22.96
C CYS A 5 -25.52 -36.93 -23.94
N VAL A 6 -24.87 -37.56 -24.93
CA VAL A 6 -24.15 -36.84 -25.99
C VAL A 6 -25.12 -36.05 -26.90
N ARG A 7 -26.30 -36.59 -27.18
CA ARG A 7 -27.32 -35.96 -28.02
C ARG A 7 -27.97 -34.77 -27.31
N SER A 8 -28.31 -34.91 -26.02
CA SER A 8 -28.81 -33.80 -25.21
C SER A 8 -27.75 -32.70 -25.03
N LEU A 9 -26.48 -33.05 -24.86
CA LEU A 9 -25.40 -32.07 -24.79
C LEU A 9 -25.25 -31.28 -26.10
N ARG A 10 -25.37 -31.94 -27.26
CA ARG A 10 -25.35 -31.26 -28.58
C ARG A 10 -26.53 -30.33 -28.77
N LEU A 11 -27.74 -30.77 -28.39
CA LEU A 11 -28.95 -29.94 -28.40
C LEU A 11 -28.77 -28.70 -27.52
N CYS A 12 -28.29 -28.87 -26.28
CA CYS A 12 -28.00 -27.76 -25.38
C CYS A 12 -26.96 -26.78 -25.95
N LYS A 13 -25.98 -27.23 -26.76
CA LYS A 13 -24.99 -26.37 -27.41
C LYS A 13 -25.55 -25.55 -28.59
N GLN A 14 -26.58 -26.06 -29.26
CA GLN A 14 -27.17 -25.44 -30.46
C GLN A 14 -28.28 -24.42 -30.14
N LEU A 15 -28.74 -24.36 -28.89
CA LEU A 15 -29.73 -23.38 -28.45
C LEU A 15 -29.17 -21.94 -28.50
N PRO A 16 -29.98 -20.95 -28.93
CA PRO A 16 -29.57 -19.55 -29.01
C PRO A 16 -29.14 -18.96 -27.66
N ASN A 17 -29.71 -19.46 -26.55
CA ASN A 17 -29.32 -19.18 -25.16
C ASN A 17 -28.84 -20.46 -24.46
N SER A 18 -27.83 -21.12 -25.02
CA SER A 18 -27.32 -22.40 -24.49
C SER A 18 -26.95 -22.31 -22.99
N PRO A 19 -27.47 -23.21 -22.13
CA PRO A 19 -27.13 -23.25 -20.70
C PRO A 19 -25.63 -23.51 -20.47
N ILE A 20 -24.96 -24.11 -21.45
CA ILE A 20 -23.51 -24.34 -21.45
C ILE A 20 -22.73 -23.02 -21.55
N THR A 21 -23.24 -22.04 -22.30
CA THR A 21 -22.61 -20.71 -22.37
C THR A 21 -22.75 -19.98 -21.04
N TRP A 22 -23.92 -20.05 -20.40
CA TRP A 22 -24.12 -19.51 -19.06
C TRP A 22 -23.18 -20.16 -18.03
N LEU A 23 -23.09 -21.49 -18.03
CA LEU A 23 -22.16 -22.20 -17.18
C LEU A 23 -20.70 -21.79 -17.44
N PHE A 24 -20.31 -21.62 -18.70
CA PHE A 24 -18.98 -21.14 -19.06
C PHE A 24 -18.68 -19.76 -18.47
N LEU A 25 -19.60 -18.81 -18.60
CA LEU A 25 -19.43 -17.45 -18.10
C LEU A 25 -19.38 -17.39 -16.57
N VAL A 26 -20.23 -18.17 -15.90
CA VAL A 26 -20.24 -18.28 -14.43
C VAL A 26 -18.92 -18.86 -13.94
N LEU A 27 -18.46 -19.95 -14.54
CA LEU A 27 -17.17 -20.56 -14.17
C LEU A 27 -16.00 -19.61 -14.44
N LEU A 28 -16.01 -18.91 -15.58
CA LEU A 28 -14.97 -17.94 -15.91
C LEU A 28 -14.93 -16.79 -14.90
N GLY A 29 -16.08 -16.25 -14.49
CA GLY A 29 -16.19 -15.20 -13.48
C GLY A 29 -15.68 -15.67 -12.11
N SER A 30 -16.09 -16.86 -11.69
CA SER A 30 -15.64 -17.49 -10.43
C SER A 30 -14.13 -17.76 -10.44
N MET A 31 -13.59 -18.27 -11.55
CA MET A 31 -12.17 -18.50 -11.72
C MET A 31 -11.38 -17.19 -11.69
N ALA A 32 -11.87 -16.13 -12.31
CA ALA A 32 -11.23 -14.82 -12.27
C ALA A 32 -11.13 -14.26 -10.84
N ALA A 33 -12.22 -14.38 -10.06
CA ALA A 33 -12.22 -13.94 -8.67
C ALA A 33 -11.26 -14.79 -7.81
N ALA A 34 -11.37 -16.12 -7.87
CA ALA A 34 -10.50 -17.03 -7.12
C ALA A 34 -9.02 -16.82 -7.47
N TYR A 35 -8.72 -16.65 -8.75
CA TYR A 35 -7.37 -16.42 -9.23
C TYR A 35 -6.83 -15.03 -8.83
N GLY A 36 -7.67 -14.00 -8.87
CA GLY A 36 -7.34 -12.65 -8.38
C GLY A 36 -6.94 -12.68 -6.91
N LEU A 37 -7.74 -13.35 -6.07
CA LEU A 37 -7.47 -13.54 -4.65
C LEU A 37 -6.19 -14.32 -4.39
N LEU A 38 -5.95 -15.38 -5.18
CA LEU A 38 -4.74 -16.17 -5.09
C LEU A 38 -3.51 -15.28 -5.33
N VAL A 39 -3.48 -14.57 -6.47
CA VAL A 39 -2.38 -13.66 -6.84
C VAL A 39 -2.19 -12.58 -5.78
N ASP A 40 -3.28 -11.95 -5.31
CA ASP A 40 -3.22 -10.95 -4.23
C ASP A 40 -2.63 -11.51 -2.94
N ASN A 41 -2.97 -12.75 -2.57
CA ASN A 41 -2.42 -13.39 -1.39
C ASN A 41 -0.92 -13.67 -1.53
N TRP A 42 -0.47 -14.17 -2.68
CA TRP A 42 0.96 -14.42 -2.93
C TRP A 42 1.77 -13.13 -2.89
N VAL A 43 1.28 -12.08 -3.56
CA VAL A 43 1.96 -10.77 -3.59
C VAL A 43 2.04 -10.19 -2.19
N ARG A 44 0.93 -10.19 -1.42
CA ARG A 44 0.94 -9.72 -0.01
C ARG A 44 1.94 -10.48 0.85
N THR A 45 2.03 -11.80 0.70
CA THR A 45 3.00 -12.62 1.44
C THR A 45 4.44 -12.26 1.07
N LEU A 46 4.74 -12.04 -0.20
CA LEU A 46 6.07 -11.60 -0.65
C LEU A 46 6.44 -10.23 -0.04
N PHE A 47 5.51 -9.26 -0.05
CA PHE A 47 5.75 -7.95 0.57
C PHE A 47 5.97 -8.04 2.09
N ARG A 48 5.21 -8.89 2.79
CA ARG A 48 5.43 -9.15 4.23
C ARG A 48 6.79 -9.76 4.50
N PHE A 49 7.20 -10.74 3.70
CA PHE A 49 8.50 -11.39 3.85
C PHE A 49 9.65 -10.42 3.59
N ARG A 50 9.55 -9.60 2.53
CA ARG A 50 10.50 -8.51 2.26
C ARG A 50 10.64 -7.57 3.47
N ARG A 51 9.51 -7.11 4.01
CA ARG A 51 9.47 -6.19 5.15
C ARG A 51 10.13 -6.79 6.38
N ALA A 52 9.81 -8.04 6.72
CA ALA A 52 10.40 -8.74 7.87
C ALA A 52 11.93 -8.86 7.76
N ILE A 53 12.47 -9.12 6.56
CA ILE A 53 13.91 -9.19 6.33
C ILE A 53 14.59 -7.82 6.50
N ILE A 54 13.95 -6.75 6.03
CA ILE A 54 14.52 -5.40 6.15
C ILE A 54 14.48 -4.92 7.61
N GLU A 55 13.39 -5.22 8.32
CA GLU A 55 13.23 -4.86 9.73
C GLU A 55 14.25 -5.58 10.62
N SER A 56 14.58 -6.85 10.34
CA SER A 56 15.57 -7.59 11.14
C SER A 56 17.01 -7.08 10.98
N VAL A 57 17.32 -6.37 9.89
CA VAL A 57 18.65 -5.83 9.57
C VAL A 57 18.75 -4.32 9.91
N GLY A 58 17.63 -3.68 10.20
CA GLY A 58 17.52 -2.24 10.45
C GLY A 58 17.05 -1.49 9.20
N THR A 59 15.96 -0.76 9.32
CA THR A 59 15.24 -0.11 8.20
C THR A 59 16.05 0.96 7.49
N ASP A 60 16.95 1.64 8.20
CA ASP A 60 17.75 2.77 7.69
C ASP A 60 19.26 2.48 7.72
N SER A 61 19.62 1.19 7.81
CA SER A 61 21.01 0.76 7.75
C SER A 61 21.45 0.51 6.30
N PHE A 62 22.74 0.64 6.03
CA PHE A 62 23.30 0.25 4.72
C PHE A 62 23.05 -1.23 4.40
N ALA A 63 22.99 -2.07 5.42
CA ALA A 63 22.65 -3.49 5.26
C ALA A 63 21.18 -3.67 4.82
N GLY A 64 20.25 -2.87 5.34
CA GLY A 64 18.86 -2.82 4.88
C GLY A 64 18.74 -2.41 3.41
N PHE A 65 19.54 -1.44 2.95
CA PHE A 65 19.64 -1.06 1.53
C PHE A 65 20.11 -2.23 0.66
N LEU A 66 21.15 -2.94 1.10
CA LEU A 66 21.70 -4.08 0.36
C LEU A 66 20.70 -5.23 0.29
N CYS A 67 19.98 -5.52 1.39
CA CYS A 67 18.89 -6.49 1.42
C CYS A 67 17.76 -6.12 0.45
N TRP A 68 17.37 -4.83 0.40
CA TRP A 68 16.38 -4.34 -0.55
C TRP A 68 16.83 -4.55 -2.00
N LEU A 69 18.07 -4.16 -2.33
CA LEU A 69 18.63 -4.31 -3.66
C LEU A 69 18.67 -5.78 -4.09
N CYS A 70 19.18 -6.65 -3.22
CA CYS A 70 19.24 -8.10 -3.46
C CYS A 70 17.84 -8.68 -3.67
N TRP A 71 16.85 -8.28 -2.86
CA TRP A 71 15.47 -8.70 -3.04
C TRP A 71 14.91 -8.29 -4.40
N CYS A 72 15.05 -7.02 -4.78
CA CYS A 72 14.57 -6.50 -6.06
C CYS A 72 15.20 -7.24 -7.24
N VAL A 73 16.54 -7.38 -7.24
CA VAL A 73 17.28 -8.03 -8.33
C VAL A 73 16.93 -9.51 -8.44
N THR A 74 16.90 -10.24 -7.32
CA THR A 74 16.64 -11.70 -7.34
C THR A 74 15.25 -12.03 -7.86
N LEU A 75 14.21 -11.35 -7.36
CA LEU A 75 12.84 -11.58 -7.84
C LEU A 75 12.66 -11.10 -9.29
N ALA A 76 13.16 -9.92 -9.66
CA ALA A 76 13.02 -9.44 -11.03
C ALA A 76 13.73 -10.35 -12.06
N MET A 77 14.91 -10.89 -11.68
CA MET A 77 15.61 -11.89 -12.48
C MET A 77 14.83 -13.19 -12.59
N LEU A 78 14.25 -13.68 -11.50
CA LEU A 78 13.45 -14.90 -11.50
C LEU A 78 12.20 -14.75 -12.39
N ALA A 79 11.51 -13.61 -12.31
CA ALA A 79 10.36 -13.30 -13.17
C ALA A 79 10.75 -13.31 -14.67
N THR A 80 11.94 -12.82 -14.99
CA THR A 80 12.45 -12.77 -16.37
C THR A 80 12.87 -14.14 -16.88
N CYS A 81 13.44 -14.97 -16.02
CA CYS A 81 13.75 -16.36 -16.34
C CYS A 81 12.48 -17.14 -16.70
N CYS A 82 11.34 -16.89 -16.05
CA CYS A 82 10.07 -17.48 -16.46
C CYS A 82 9.72 -17.12 -17.92
N GLY A 83 9.87 -15.85 -18.31
CA GLY A 83 9.61 -15.43 -19.70
C GLY A 83 10.59 -16.04 -20.70
N TYR A 84 11.88 -16.09 -20.37
CA TYR A 84 12.90 -16.60 -21.29
C TYR A 84 12.86 -18.13 -21.46
N PHE A 85 12.77 -18.89 -20.36
CA PHE A 85 12.85 -20.36 -20.40
C PHE A 85 11.48 -21.03 -20.58
N ILE A 86 10.41 -20.48 -19.98
CA ILE A 86 9.09 -21.09 -20.05
C ILE A 86 8.34 -20.59 -21.28
N SER A 87 8.06 -19.31 -21.46
CA SER A 87 7.38 -18.86 -22.68
C SER A 87 7.65 -17.40 -23.00
N PRO A 88 8.33 -17.07 -24.11
CA PRO A 88 8.56 -15.69 -24.53
C PRO A 88 7.26 -14.90 -24.74
N ALA A 89 6.15 -15.58 -25.07
CA ALA A 89 4.83 -14.97 -25.21
C ALA A 89 4.25 -14.42 -23.87
N SER A 90 4.87 -14.76 -22.74
CA SER A 90 4.47 -14.24 -21.43
C SER A 90 5.01 -12.83 -21.13
N ASP A 91 5.98 -12.34 -21.89
CA ASP A 91 6.61 -11.05 -21.66
C ASP A 91 5.61 -9.88 -21.78
N GLY A 92 5.81 -8.86 -20.94
CA GLY A 92 5.06 -7.60 -20.97
C GLY A 92 3.60 -7.68 -20.50
N SER A 93 2.82 -6.65 -20.79
CA SER A 93 1.44 -6.50 -20.31
C SER A 93 0.49 -7.55 -20.89
N GLY A 94 0.59 -7.89 -22.18
CA GLY A 94 -0.38 -8.75 -22.85
C GLY A 94 -1.60 -8.02 -23.41
N ILE A 95 -1.89 -6.77 -23.00
CA ILE A 95 -2.88 -5.91 -23.67
C ILE A 95 -2.56 -5.73 -25.16
N PRO A 96 -1.31 -5.41 -25.58
CA PRO A 96 -0.98 -5.32 -27.00
C PRO A 96 -1.17 -6.65 -27.75
N VAL A 97 -0.94 -7.78 -27.07
CA VAL A 97 -1.16 -9.11 -27.63
C VAL A 97 -2.64 -9.36 -27.88
N MET A 98 -3.52 -8.98 -26.94
CA MET A 98 -4.97 -9.08 -27.13
C MET A 98 -5.44 -8.18 -28.27
N ARG A 99 -4.96 -6.92 -28.34
CA ARG A 99 -5.29 -6.01 -29.43
C ARG A 99 -4.85 -6.58 -30.79
N ALA A 100 -3.62 -7.10 -30.89
CA ALA A 100 -3.11 -7.72 -32.11
C ALA A 100 -3.85 -9.01 -32.49
N LEU A 101 -4.26 -9.81 -31.50
CA LEU A 101 -5.09 -11.01 -31.71
C LEU A 101 -6.44 -10.65 -32.34
N PHE A 102 -7.15 -9.67 -31.77
CA PHE A 102 -8.45 -9.24 -32.31
C PHE A 102 -8.34 -8.42 -33.60
N ALA A 103 -7.18 -7.82 -33.88
CA ALA A 103 -6.87 -7.22 -35.17
C ALA A 103 -6.54 -8.26 -36.26
N GLY A 104 -6.45 -9.55 -35.92
CA GLY A 104 -6.16 -10.62 -36.88
C GLY A 104 -4.68 -10.77 -37.24
N VAL A 105 -3.77 -10.13 -36.50
CA VAL A 105 -2.31 -10.22 -36.74
C VAL A 105 -1.78 -11.63 -36.45
N TYR A 106 -2.39 -12.33 -35.49
CA TYR A 106 -2.00 -13.69 -35.12
C TYR A 106 -2.91 -14.71 -35.81
N GLN A 107 -2.33 -15.56 -36.64
CA GLN A 107 -3.03 -16.66 -37.31
C GLN A 107 -3.39 -17.80 -36.32
N ASN A 108 -2.52 -18.07 -35.35
CA ASN A 108 -2.71 -19.10 -34.34
C ASN A 108 -2.79 -18.49 -32.93
N PRO A 109 -4.00 -18.40 -32.33
CA PRO A 109 -4.17 -17.90 -30.97
C PRO A 109 -3.44 -18.75 -29.93
N GLY A 110 -3.19 -20.03 -30.26
CA GLY A 110 -2.59 -21.01 -29.37
C GLY A 110 -1.18 -20.65 -28.91
N ASP A 111 -0.40 -19.94 -29.71
CA ASP A 111 0.98 -19.56 -29.37
C ASP A 111 1.01 -18.53 -28.22
N MET A 112 0.04 -17.62 -28.22
CA MET A 112 -0.12 -16.59 -27.20
C MET A 112 -0.96 -17.07 -26.02
N LEU A 113 -1.98 -17.90 -26.28
CA LEU A 113 -2.97 -18.35 -25.30
C LEU A 113 -2.72 -19.77 -24.77
N SER A 114 -1.47 -20.25 -24.82
CA SER A 114 -1.12 -21.60 -24.39
C SER A 114 -1.14 -21.75 -22.86
N PHE A 115 -1.30 -22.99 -22.37
CA PHE A 115 -1.14 -23.31 -20.95
C PHE A 115 0.29 -23.02 -20.45
N ARG A 116 1.29 -23.25 -21.30
CA ARG A 116 2.70 -22.92 -21.00
C ARG A 116 2.87 -21.41 -20.77
N THR A 117 2.21 -20.58 -21.57
CA THR A 117 2.19 -19.12 -21.42
C THR A 117 1.43 -18.69 -20.16
N LEU A 118 0.32 -19.36 -19.83
CA LEU A 118 -0.44 -19.12 -18.60
C LEU A 118 0.44 -19.31 -17.35
N VAL A 119 1.17 -20.43 -17.28
CA VAL A 119 2.07 -20.73 -16.15
C VAL A 119 3.26 -19.77 -16.10
N ALA A 120 3.87 -19.46 -17.24
CA ALA A 120 4.97 -18.49 -17.30
C ALA A 120 4.53 -17.09 -16.83
N LYS A 121 3.37 -16.64 -17.32
CA LYS A 121 2.84 -15.30 -17.05
C LYS A 121 2.31 -15.17 -15.63
N SER A 122 1.72 -16.23 -15.07
CA SER A 122 1.25 -16.24 -13.68
C SER A 122 2.39 -16.06 -12.69
N LEU A 123 3.43 -16.89 -12.81
CA LEU A 123 4.61 -16.85 -11.95
C LEU A 123 5.35 -15.53 -12.11
N SER A 124 5.64 -15.11 -13.34
CA SER A 124 6.34 -13.83 -13.59
C SER A 124 5.56 -12.63 -13.07
N THR A 125 4.22 -12.60 -13.20
CA THR A 125 3.41 -11.48 -12.68
C THR A 125 3.46 -11.38 -11.16
N VAL A 126 3.31 -12.51 -10.45
CA VAL A 126 3.38 -12.56 -8.98
C VAL A 126 4.76 -12.11 -8.50
N ILE A 127 5.82 -12.69 -9.07
CA ILE A 127 7.20 -12.41 -8.67
C ILE A 127 7.60 -10.98 -9.02
N ALA A 128 7.23 -10.48 -10.21
CA ALA A 128 7.50 -9.10 -10.61
C ALA A 128 6.77 -8.10 -9.72
N SER A 129 5.50 -8.34 -9.39
CA SER A 129 4.73 -7.49 -8.47
C SER A 129 5.33 -7.50 -7.05
N GLY A 130 5.83 -8.66 -6.59
CA GLY A 130 6.50 -8.79 -5.28
C GLY A 130 7.94 -8.26 -5.24
N SER A 131 8.56 -7.97 -6.39
CA SER A 131 9.94 -7.46 -6.47
C SER A 131 10.06 -6.03 -5.95
N GLY A 132 8.97 -5.25 -5.93
CA GLY A 132 9.01 -3.82 -5.58
C GLY A 132 9.36 -2.89 -6.73
N LEU A 133 9.44 -3.41 -7.96
CA LEU A 133 9.43 -2.58 -9.16
C LEU A 133 8.06 -1.91 -9.30
N SER A 134 8.02 -0.70 -9.86
CA SER A 134 6.77 -0.02 -10.20
C SER A 134 6.14 -0.69 -11.44
N VAL A 135 5.45 -1.81 -11.22
CA VAL A 135 4.82 -2.62 -12.27
C VAL A 135 3.39 -3.00 -11.90
N GLY A 136 2.45 -2.65 -12.77
CA GLY A 136 1.04 -3.00 -12.60
C GLY A 136 0.70 -4.41 -13.04
N ARG A 137 -0.19 -5.08 -12.31
CA ARG A 137 -0.70 -6.42 -12.64
C ARG A 137 -1.93 -6.43 -13.56
N ALA A 138 -2.59 -5.29 -13.77
CA ALA A 138 -3.86 -5.19 -14.49
C ALA A 138 -3.80 -5.76 -15.93
N GLY A 139 -2.76 -5.36 -16.68
CA GLY A 139 -2.54 -5.84 -18.04
C GLY A 139 -2.28 -7.35 -18.10
N PRO A 140 -1.27 -7.86 -17.36
CA PRO A 140 -0.99 -9.28 -17.31
C PRO A 140 -2.20 -10.12 -16.90
N PHE A 141 -2.98 -9.65 -15.92
CA PHE A 141 -4.19 -10.33 -15.45
C PHE A 141 -5.26 -10.44 -16.53
N THR A 142 -5.44 -9.38 -17.31
CA THR A 142 -6.35 -9.38 -18.47
C THR A 142 -5.98 -10.46 -19.48
N HIS A 143 -4.69 -10.62 -19.78
CA HIS A 143 -4.20 -11.69 -20.67
C HIS A 143 -4.33 -13.08 -20.03
N LEU A 144 -4.08 -13.21 -18.73
CA LEU A 144 -4.27 -14.48 -18.00
C LEU A 144 -5.72 -14.96 -18.06
N MET A 145 -6.70 -14.07 -17.91
CA MET A 145 -8.11 -14.45 -18.05
C MET A 145 -8.47 -14.85 -19.47
N ALA A 146 -7.94 -14.16 -20.49
CA ALA A 146 -8.09 -14.58 -21.88
C ALA A 146 -7.54 -16.00 -22.12
N MET A 147 -6.38 -16.35 -21.54
CA MET A 147 -5.82 -17.69 -21.60
C MET A 147 -6.71 -18.72 -20.91
N ILE A 148 -7.21 -18.42 -19.71
CA ILE A 148 -8.13 -19.31 -18.98
C ILE A 148 -9.39 -19.57 -19.80
N GLY A 149 -10.03 -18.52 -20.32
CA GLY A 149 -11.20 -18.67 -21.20
C GLY A 149 -10.90 -19.53 -22.42
N TYR A 150 -9.75 -19.29 -23.08
CA TYR A 150 -9.34 -20.06 -24.25
C TYR A 150 -9.09 -21.54 -23.93
N LEU A 151 -8.45 -21.85 -22.80
CA LEU A 151 -8.19 -23.21 -22.35
C LEU A 151 -9.48 -23.93 -21.92
N MET A 152 -10.40 -23.22 -21.25
CA MET A 152 -11.71 -23.76 -20.91
C MET A 152 -12.48 -24.18 -22.18
N ASN A 153 -12.40 -23.41 -23.25
CA ASN A 153 -13.03 -23.76 -24.54
C ASN A 153 -12.44 -25.03 -25.18
N LYS A 154 -11.23 -25.49 -24.82
CA LYS A 154 -10.68 -26.76 -25.32
C LYS A 154 -11.32 -27.99 -24.66
N LEU A 155 -11.94 -27.84 -23.50
CA LEU A 155 -12.62 -28.92 -22.77
C LEU A 155 -13.84 -29.42 -23.56
N ALA A 156 -14.08 -30.73 -23.58
CA ALA A 156 -15.15 -31.35 -24.37
C ALA A 156 -16.55 -30.76 -24.09
N LEU A 157 -16.79 -30.36 -22.83
CA LEU A 157 -18.03 -29.73 -22.39
C LEU A 157 -18.26 -28.37 -23.07
N PHE A 158 -17.24 -27.52 -23.12
CA PHE A 158 -17.34 -26.14 -23.61
C PHE A 158 -16.91 -25.95 -25.06
N ARG A 159 -16.30 -26.98 -25.67
CA ARG A 159 -15.88 -26.97 -27.07
C ARG A 159 -17.06 -26.61 -27.97
N ARG A 160 -17.00 -25.40 -28.55
CA ARG A 160 -17.96 -24.94 -29.56
C ARG A 160 -17.78 -25.75 -30.85
N VAL A 161 -18.90 -26.04 -31.52
CA VAL A 161 -18.98 -27.00 -32.64
C VAL A 161 -18.60 -26.38 -33.99
N ASN A 162 -18.62 -25.05 -34.10
CA ASN A 162 -18.21 -24.34 -35.32
C ASN A 162 -16.72 -24.04 -35.29
N PHE A 163 -16.09 -23.88 -36.46
CA PHE A 163 -14.70 -23.50 -36.64
C PHE A 163 -14.66 -22.18 -37.43
N GLY A 164 -14.68 -21.04 -36.73
CA GLY A 164 -14.58 -19.70 -37.34
C GLY A 164 -13.97 -18.67 -36.39
N GLN A 165 -13.56 -17.51 -36.90
CA GLN A 165 -12.99 -16.40 -36.11
C GLN A 165 -13.95 -15.86 -35.04
N GLU A 166 -15.26 -15.92 -35.31
CA GLU A 166 -16.35 -15.63 -34.37
C GLU A 166 -16.33 -16.53 -33.11
N ASN A 167 -15.60 -17.65 -33.12
CA ASN A 167 -15.49 -18.51 -31.95
C ASN A 167 -14.79 -17.86 -30.77
N TYR A 168 -13.91 -16.88 -31.00
CA TYR A 168 -13.11 -16.29 -29.91
C TYR A 168 -13.76 -15.06 -29.29
N ASN A 169 -15.01 -14.75 -29.65
CA ASN A 169 -15.78 -13.64 -29.10
C ASN A 169 -15.91 -13.72 -27.57
N PHE A 170 -15.97 -14.94 -27.00
CA PHE A 170 -15.98 -15.13 -25.54
C PHE A 170 -14.68 -14.66 -24.85
N ILE A 171 -13.56 -14.54 -25.58
CA ILE A 171 -12.30 -14.02 -25.04
C ILE A 171 -12.47 -12.54 -24.67
N ARG A 172 -13.35 -11.79 -25.35
CA ARG A 172 -13.67 -10.40 -24.99
C ARG A 172 -14.38 -10.32 -23.64
N ALA A 173 -15.26 -11.28 -23.34
CA ALA A 173 -15.85 -11.41 -22.01
C ALA A 173 -14.80 -11.77 -20.95
N ALA A 174 -13.84 -12.64 -21.29
CA ALA A 174 -12.71 -12.96 -20.41
C ALA A 174 -11.81 -11.75 -20.11
N VAL A 175 -11.52 -10.93 -21.13
CA VAL A 175 -10.79 -9.66 -20.99
C VAL A 175 -11.54 -8.72 -20.05
N ALA A 176 -12.85 -8.54 -20.26
CA ALA A 176 -13.69 -7.69 -19.39
C ALA A 176 -13.67 -8.17 -17.93
N CYS A 177 -13.80 -9.47 -17.74
CA CYS A 177 -13.78 -10.10 -16.42
C CYS A 177 -12.40 -9.96 -15.74
N GLY A 178 -11.30 -10.10 -16.48
CA GLY A 178 -9.95 -9.90 -15.94
C GLY A 178 -9.70 -8.47 -15.48
N THR A 179 -10.17 -7.49 -16.23
CA THR A 179 -10.12 -6.09 -15.82
C THR A 179 -11.00 -5.85 -14.59
N THR A 180 -12.22 -6.38 -14.58
CA THR A 180 -13.14 -6.33 -13.43
C THR A 180 -12.52 -6.92 -12.17
N ALA A 181 -11.82 -8.05 -12.29
CA ALA A 181 -11.20 -8.70 -11.14
C ALA A 181 -10.07 -7.88 -10.50
N ASN A 182 -9.41 -7.03 -11.28
CA ASN A 182 -8.34 -6.16 -10.76
C ASN A 182 -8.89 -4.85 -10.17
N PHE A 183 -9.95 -4.29 -10.75
CA PHE A 183 -10.46 -2.96 -10.39
C PHE A 183 -11.75 -2.98 -9.57
N GLY A 184 -12.43 -4.11 -9.44
CA GLY A 184 -13.70 -4.20 -8.72
C GLY A 184 -14.89 -3.54 -9.44
N ALA A 185 -14.72 -3.09 -10.69
CA ALA A 185 -15.71 -2.32 -11.44
C ALA A 185 -16.20 -3.10 -12.68
N PRO A 186 -17.38 -3.74 -12.65
CA PRO A 186 -17.84 -4.62 -13.72
C PRO A 186 -18.14 -3.86 -15.03
N LEU A 187 -18.78 -2.69 -14.93
CA LEU A 187 -19.06 -1.84 -16.11
C LEU A 187 -17.78 -1.21 -16.66
N GLY A 188 -16.87 -0.77 -15.78
CA GLY A 188 -15.57 -0.23 -16.19
C GLY A 188 -14.72 -1.27 -16.92
N GLY A 189 -14.69 -2.52 -16.41
CA GLY A 189 -14.00 -3.62 -17.07
C GLY A 189 -14.59 -3.98 -18.44
N LEU A 190 -15.91 -3.89 -18.59
CA LEU A 190 -16.58 -4.07 -19.87
C LEU A 190 -16.19 -2.99 -20.89
N LEU A 191 -16.28 -1.71 -20.50
CA LEU A 191 -15.93 -0.58 -21.36
C LEU A 191 -14.46 -0.67 -21.80
N PHE A 192 -13.56 -0.98 -20.86
CA PHE A 192 -12.16 -1.23 -21.16
C PHE A 192 -11.96 -2.37 -22.17
N SER A 193 -12.71 -3.47 -22.03
CA SER A 193 -12.65 -4.57 -23.00
C SER A 193 -13.06 -4.11 -24.40
N ILE A 194 -14.10 -3.27 -24.52
CA ILE A 194 -14.53 -2.70 -25.80
C ILE A 194 -13.40 -1.86 -26.42
N GLU A 195 -12.80 -0.95 -25.65
CA GLU A 195 -11.71 -0.07 -26.12
C GLU A 195 -10.44 -0.82 -26.53
N VAL A 196 -10.11 -1.92 -25.83
CA VAL A 196 -8.90 -2.69 -26.11
C VAL A 196 -9.08 -3.66 -27.27
N THR A 197 -10.25 -4.28 -27.38
CA THR A 197 -10.48 -5.45 -28.26
C THR A 197 -11.26 -5.14 -29.53
N ALA A 198 -11.86 -3.95 -29.67
CA ALA A 198 -12.82 -3.69 -30.73
C ALA A 198 -12.42 -2.57 -31.71
N LYS A 199 -12.45 -2.91 -33.00
CA LYS A 199 -12.94 -1.99 -34.05
C LYS A 199 -14.46 -2.17 -34.26
N TYR A 200 -14.93 -3.41 -34.10
CA TYR A 200 -16.34 -3.80 -34.10
C TYR A 200 -16.60 -4.71 -32.88
N TYR A 201 -17.65 -4.42 -32.12
CA TYR A 201 -18.04 -5.17 -30.91
C TYR A 201 -19.48 -5.67 -31.02
N GLU A 202 -19.67 -6.99 -31.01
CA GLU A 202 -21.00 -7.59 -31.06
C GLU A 202 -21.75 -7.39 -29.73
N ILE A 203 -23.04 -7.06 -29.81
CA ILE A 203 -23.93 -6.93 -28.65
C ILE A 203 -23.96 -8.21 -27.82
N LYS A 204 -23.80 -9.38 -28.47
CA LYS A 204 -23.69 -10.66 -27.77
C LYS A 204 -22.49 -10.68 -26.79
N CYS A 205 -21.33 -10.17 -27.20
CA CYS A 205 -20.15 -10.12 -26.33
C CYS A 205 -20.38 -9.20 -25.11
N LEU A 206 -21.23 -8.18 -25.28
CA LEU A 206 -21.50 -7.18 -24.26
C LEU A 206 -22.20 -7.80 -23.05
N TRP A 207 -23.31 -8.51 -23.29
CA TRP A 207 -24.01 -9.18 -22.20
C TRP A 207 -23.15 -10.31 -21.59
N GLU A 208 -22.40 -11.06 -22.40
CA GLU A 208 -21.49 -12.10 -21.91
C GLU A 208 -20.45 -11.51 -20.95
N GLY A 209 -19.89 -10.34 -21.30
CA GLY A 209 -18.96 -9.59 -20.46
C GLY A 209 -19.57 -9.07 -19.17
N ILE A 210 -20.80 -8.50 -19.22
CA ILE A 210 -21.51 -8.03 -18.02
C ILE A 210 -21.76 -9.18 -17.05
N ILE A 211 -22.25 -10.32 -17.53
CA ILE A 211 -22.62 -11.44 -16.68
C ILE A 211 -21.38 -12.05 -16.04
N CYS A 212 -20.32 -12.28 -16.83
CA CYS A 212 -19.06 -12.81 -16.31
C CYS A 212 -18.44 -11.88 -15.25
N SER A 213 -18.42 -10.58 -15.52
CA SER A 213 -17.90 -9.56 -14.62
C SER A 213 -18.74 -9.43 -13.33
N SER A 214 -20.07 -9.51 -13.44
CA SER A 214 -20.99 -9.47 -12.29
C SER A 214 -20.81 -10.69 -11.39
N VAL A 215 -20.68 -11.89 -11.97
CA VAL A 215 -20.37 -13.11 -11.21
C VAL A 215 -19.01 -12.99 -10.52
N CYS A 216 -18.00 -12.42 -11.19
CA CYS A 216 -16.70 -12.17 -10.58
C CYS A 216 -16.82 -11.33 -9.30
N ILE A 217 -17.52 -10.20 -9.36
CA ILE A 217 -17.75 -9.34 -8.18
C ILE A 217 -18.60 -10.04 -7.12
N LEU A 218 -19.62 -10.79 -7.51
CA LEU A 218 -20.43 -11.57 -6.58
C LEU A 218 -19.57 -12.55 -5.78
N VAL A 219 -18.67 -13.28 -6.46
CA VAL A 219 -17.76 -14.22 -5.82
C VAL A 219 -16.76 -13.50 -4.91
N PHE A 220 -16.23 -12.35 -5.33
CA PHE A 220 -15.41 -11.52 -4.44
C PHE A 220 -16.16 -11.11 -3.18
N ASN A 221 -17.41 -10.65 -3.30
CA ASN A 221 -18.22 -10.23 -2.15
C ASN A 221 -18.52 -11.40 -1.20
N VAL A 222 -18.86 -12.58 -1.75
CA VAL A 222 -19.08 -13.79 -0.95
C VAL A 222 -17.81 -14.19 -0.19
N ILE A 223 -16.66 -14.20 -0.86
CA ILE A 223 -15.40 -14.58 -0.20
C ILE A 223 -14.96 -13.53 0.84
N THR A 224 -15.13 -12.26 0.53
CA THR A 224 -14.89 -11.11 1.44
C THR A 224 -15.74 -11.24 2.69
N PHE A 225 -17.04 -11.53 2.52
CA PHE A 225 -17.97 -11.76 3.63
C PHE A 225 -17.53 -12.94 4.51
N ILE A 226 -17.09 -14.04 3.90
CA ILE A 226 -16.59 -15.21 4.63
C ILE A 226 -15.30 -14.88 5.39
N LYS A 227 -14.39 -14.10 4.80
CA LYS A 227 -13.08 -13.78 5.38
C LYS A 227 -13.07 -12.58 6.34
N ARG A 228 -14.17 -11.80 6.41
CA ARG A 228 -14.25 -10.51 7.11
C ARG A 228 -13.15 -9.51 6.72
N ASP A 229 -12.67 -9.60 5.48
CA ASP A 229 -11.59 -8.76 4.94
C ASP A 229 -12.19 -7.79 3.92
N VAL A 230 -12.01 -6.48 4.08
CA VAL A 230 -12.45 -5.49 3.06
C VAL A 230 -11.42 -5.48 1.91
N LEU A 231 -11.78 -6.07 0.77
CA LEU A 231 -10.87 -6.13 -0.38
C LEU A 231 -10.73 -4.78 -1.11
N PHE A 232 -11.80 -3.98 -1.15
CA PHE A 232 -11.80 -2.64 -1.72
C PHE A 232 -12.47 -1.69 -0.73
N GLU A 233 -11.73 -0.71 -0.21
CA GLU A 233 -12.33 0.38 0.53
C GLU A 233 -13.22 1.16 -0.44
N ARG A 234 -14.52 1.20 -0.17
CA ARG A 234 -15.43 2.06 -0.92
C ARG A 234 -15.25 3.47 -0.42
N THR A 235 -14.82 4.33 -1.30
CA THR A 235 -14.67 5.75 -1.02
C THR A 235 -16.04 6.40 -1.16
N THR A 236 -16.57 6.92 -0.06
CA THR A 236 -17.78 7.73 -0.09
C THR A 236 -17.38 9.16 -0.38
N PHE A 237 -17.49 9.57 -1.64
CA PHE A 237 -17.34 10.97 -1.98
C PHE A 237 -18.56 11.74 -1.47
N ALA A 238 -18.34 12.91 -0.86
CA ALA A 238 -19.42 13.84 -0.57
C ALA A 238 -20.15 14.21 -1.88
N GLY A 239 -21.42 14.59 -1.79
CA GLY A 239 -22.12 15.17 -2.93
C GLY A 239 -21.32 16.35 -3.46
N PHE A 240 -21.10 16.41 -4.77
CA PHE A 240 -20.43 17.53 -5.42
C PHE A 240 -21.50 18.44 -6.02
N ASP A 241 -21.37 19.75 -5.80
CA ASP A 241 -22.21 20.73 -6.47
C ASP A 241 -21.56 21.10 -7.82
N MET A 242 -22.37 21.19 -8.87
CA MET A 242 -21.97 21.43 -10.26
C MET A 242 -21.59 22.91 -10.51
N ASP A 243 -20.75 23.47 -9.63
CA ASP A 243 -20.35 24.88 -9.65
C ASP A 243 -18.92 25.05 -10.23
N TYR A 244 -18.13 25.97 -9.66
CA TYR A 244 -16.76 26.30 -10.09
C TYR A 244 -15.78 25.12 -10.04
N GLU A 245 -16.09 24.07 -9.26
CA GLU A 245 -15.26 22.87 -9.17
C GLU A 245 -15.14 22.14 -10.52
N ILE A 246 -16.16 22.21 -11.39
CA ILE A 246 -16.09 21.62 -12.73
C ILE A 246 -14.93 22.22 -13.52
N PHE A 247 -14.70 23.53 -13.41
CA PHE A 247 -13.59 24.17 -14.10
C PHE A 247 -12.24 23.66 -13.58
N ALA A 248 -12.11 23.42 -12.27
CA ALA A 248 -10.92 22.83 -11.69
C ALA A 248 -10.71 21.38 -12.18
N PHE A 249 -11.78 20.57 -12.29
CA PHE A 249 -11.70 19.22 -12.85
C PHE A 249 -11.31 19.20 -14.34
N VAL A 250 -11.84 20.14 -15.14
CA VAL A 250 -11.45 20.29 -16.55
C VAL A 250 -9.97 20.67 -16.65
N LEU A 251 -9.50 21.63 -15.85
CA LEU A 251 -8.10 22.02 -15.81
C LEU A 251 -7.21 20.85 -15.39
N LEU A 252 -7.62 20.10 -14.37
CA LEU A 252 -6.93 18.88 -13.95
C LEU A 252 -6.86 17.85 -15.10
N GLY A 253 -7.95 17.68 -15.85
CA GLY A 253 -7.97 16.84 -17.06
C GLY A 253 -6.97 17.28 -18.12
N VAL A 254 -6.84 18.58 -18.38
CA VAL A 254 -5.85 19.13 -19.32
C VAL A 254 -4.42 18.88 -18.83
N VAL A 255 -4.14 19.18 -17.56
CA VAL A 255 -2.82 19.00 -16.97
C VAL A 255 -2.40 17.53 -16.97
N THR A 256 -3.29 16.63 -16.56
CA THR A 256 -3.04 15.18 -16.56
C THR A 256 -2.91 14.64 -17.98
N GLY A 257 -3.67 15.14 -18.95
CA GLY A 257 -3.56 14.79 -20.37
C GLY A 257 -2.21 15.20 -20.98
N ILE A 258 -1.74 16.43 -20.73
CA ILE A 258 -0.41 16.89 -21.16
C ILE A 258 0.68 16.04 -20.49
N GLY A 259 0.56 15.79 -19.18
CA GLY A 259 1.47 14.93 -18.44
C GLY A 259 1.56 13.52 -19.02
N ALA A 260 0.42 12.90 -19.35
CA ALA A 260 0.36 11.59 -19.99
C ALA A 260 1.01 11.60 -21.39
N GLY A 261 0.82 12.66 -22.17
CA GLY A 261 1.48 12.84 -23.47
C GLY A 261 3.00 12.91 -23.37
N ILE A 262 3.51 13.69 -22.41
CA ILE A 262 4.95 13.80 -22.11
C ILE A 262 5.49 12.43 -21.66
N PHE A 263 4.79 11.75 -20.75
CA PHE A 263 5.17 10.42 -20.27
C PHE A 263 5.29 9.41 -21.42
N CYS A 264 4.30 9.33 -22.30
CA CYS A 264 4.33 8.46 -23.47
C CYS A 264 5.52 8.77 -24.40
N ARG A 265 5.81 10.06 -24.64
CA ARG A 265 6.94 10.46 -25.48
C ARG A 265 8.29 10.13 -24.83
N LEU A 266 8.42 10.35 -23.52
CA LEU A 266 9.61 9.97 -22.76
C LEU A 266 9.83 8.45 -22.78
N ALA A 267 8.77 7.64 -22.64
CA ALA A 267 8.86 6.19 -22.73
C ALA A 267 9.38 5.72 -24.11
N VAL A 268 8.94 6.37 -25.19
CA VAL A 268 9.43 6.08 -26.56
C VAL A 268 10.91 6.49 -26.71
N VAL A 269 11.29 7.67 -26.24
CA VAL A 269 12.68 8.17 -26.28
C VAL A 269 13.59 7.27 -25.45
N LEU A 270 13.16 6.86 -24.25
CA LEU A 270 13.90 5.97 -23.38
C LEU A 270 14.11 4.61 -24.04
N ARG A 271 13.07 4.05 -24.67
CA ARG A 271 13.18 2.81 -25.45
C ARG A 271 14.17 2.94 -26.60
N TRP A 272 14.17 4.07 -27.31
CA TRP A 272 15.12 4.32 -28.39
C TRP A 272 16.56 4.46 -27.89
N ALA A 273 16.79 5.25 -26.84
CA ALA A 273 18.10 5.39 -26.20
C ALA A 273 18.64 4.04 -25.69
N GLN A 274 17.77 3.25 -25.07
CA GLN A 274 18.05 1.89 -24.62
C GLN A 274 18.47 0.98 -25.78
N MET A 275 17.76 1.03 -26.91
CA MET A 275 18.12 0.24 -28.10
C MET A 275 19.50 0.63 -28.63
N MET A 276 19.81 1.93 -28.72
CA MET A 276 21.14 2.38 -29.14
C MET A 276 22.25 1.94 -28.18
N LEU A 277 22.01 2.00 -26.87
CA LEU A 277 22.98 1.53 -25.88
C LEU A 277 23.26 0.04 -26.02
N PHE A 278 22.22 -0.78 -26.19
CA PHE A 278 22.41 -2.23 -26.40
C PHE A 278 23.11 -2.55 -27.71
N THR A 279 22.88 -1.77 -28.77
CA THR A 279 23.62 -1.92 -30.03
C THR A 279 25.09 -1.57 -29.88
N LYS A 280 25.44 -0.50 -29.15
CA LYS A 280 26.84 -0.17 -28.84
C LYS A 280 27.54 -1.25 -28.02
N LEU A 281 26.82 -1.92 -27.11
CA LEU A 281 27.32 -3.04 -26.31
C LEU A 281 27.37 -4.37 -27.08
N GLY A 282 27.03 -4.40 -28.37
CA GLY A 282 26.99 -5.63 -29.19
C GLY A 282 25.86 -6.60 -28.84
N LEU A 283 24.87 -6.17 -28.05
CA LEU A 283 23.76 -6.98 -27.56
C LEU A 283 22.50 -6.81 -28.43
N ASN A 284 22.61 -7.10 -29.72
CA ASN A 284 21.52 -6.86 -30.69
C ASN A 284 20.37 -7.88 -30.58
N GLY A 285 20.68 -9.14 -30.30
CA GLY A 285 19.70 -10.23 -30.24
C GLY A 285 18.92 -10.33 -28.91
N PRO A 286 17.79 -11.07 -28.89
CA PRO A 286 17.09 -11.45 -27.67
C PRO A 286 17.93 -12.50 -26.89
N SER A 287 18.94 -12.04 -26.17
CA SER A 287 19.80 -12.87 -25.33
C SER A 287 19.45 -12.74 -23.86
N LEU A 288 19.74 -13.80 -23.08
CA LEU A 288 19.63 -13.75 -21.63
C LEU A 288 20.52 -12.64 -21.04
N LYS A 289 21.75 -12.49 -21.57
CA LYS A 289 22.69 -11.42 -21.16
C LYS A 289 22.06 -10.03 -21.28
N ARG A 290 21.39 -9.74 -22.41
CA ARG A 290 20.70 -8.46 -22.63
C ARG A 290 19.59 -8.23 -21.59
N ARG A 291 18.78 -9.26 -21.32
CA ARG A 291 17.72 -9.18 -20.32
C ARG A 291 18.30 -8.92 -18.92
N THR A 292 19.32 -9.67 -18.52
CA THR A 292 20.00 -9.53 -17.22
C THR A 292 20.54 -8.12 -17.03
N VAL A 293 21.30 -7.60 -18.00
CA VAL A 293 21.82 -6.22 -17.93
C VAL A 293 20.69 -5.23 -17.76
N HIS A 294 19.63 -5.35 -18.57
CA HIS A 294 18.50 -4.43 -18.50
C HIS A 294 17.84 -4.39 -17.12
N ILE A 295 17.56 -5.55 -16.54
CA ILE A 295 16.85 -5.68 -15.27
C ILE A 295 17.71 -5.23 -14.11
N VAL A 296 18.98 -5.65 -14.09
CA VAL A 296 19.92 -5.25 -13.03
C VAL A 296 20.07 -3.72 -13.03
N THR A 297 20.23 -3.09 -14.20
CA THR A 297 20.31 -1.63 -14.30
C THR A 297 19.03 -0.95 -13.79
N ILE A 298 17.85 -1.45 -14.16
CA ILE A 298 16.58 -0.90 -13.66
C ILE A 298 16.47 -1.09 -12.15
N CYS A 299 16.71 -2.29 -11.62
CA CYS A 299 16.60 -2.59 -10.20
C CYS A 299 17.55 -1.74 -9.36
N VAL A 300 18.79 -1.53 -9.83
CA VAL A 300 19.75 -0.64 -9.16
C VAL A 300 19.24 0.79 -9.16
N ALA A 301 18.83 1.33 -10.32
CA ALA A 301 18.32 2.69 -10.42
C ALA A 301 17.04 2.89 -9.57
N THR A 302 16.10 1.95 -9.60
CA THR A 302 14.89 2.02 -8.80
C THR A 302 15.21 1.93 -7.32
N THR A 303 16.12 1.05 -6.89
CA THR A 303 16.46 0.91 -5.46
C THR A 303 17.15 2.15 -4.91
N ILE A 304 18.06 2.75 -5.68
CA ILE A 304 18.72 4.02 -5.30
C ILE A 304 17.68 5.13 -5.11
N LEU A 305 16.63 5.16 -5.94
CA LEU A 305 15.59 6.18 -5.87
C LEU A 305 14.52 5.89 -4.81
N THR A 306 14.10 4.63 -4.66
CA THR A 306 12.98 4.25 -3.80
C THR A 306 13.38 3.97 -2.36
N TYR A 307 14.58 3.45 -2.11
CA TYR A 307 14.98 3.12 -0.74
C TYR A 307 15.08 4.35 0.17
N PRO A 308 15.66 5.50 -0.24
CA PRO A 308 15.67 6.71 0.59
C PRO A 308 14.26 7.26 0.85
N LEU A 309 13.33 7.04 -0.08
CA LEU A 309 11.96 7.52 0.02
C LEU A 309 11.09 6.50 0.76
N GLY A 310 10.91 6.67 2.07
CA GLY A 310 10.13 5.76 2.92
C GLY A 310 8.74 5.43 2.36
N ILE A 311 8.11 6.37 1.65
CA ILE A 311 6.80 6.16 1.02
C ILE A 311 6.82 5.17 -0.14
N MET A 312 7.90 5.17 -0.93
CA MET A 312 8.09 4.26 -2.07
C MET A 312 8.45 2.85 -1.59
N ARG A 313 8.62 2.65 -0.28
CA ARG A 313 8.76 1.31 0.33
C ARG A 313 7.42 0.60 0.52
N LEU A 314 6.31 1.35 0.49
CA LEU A 314 4.95 0.81 0.64
C LEU A 314 4.51 0.00 -0.59
N SER A 315 3.41 -0.73 -0.46
CA SER A 315 2.83 -1.44 -1.61
C SER A 315 2.03 -0.47 -2.48
N ASP A 316 2.07 -0.63 -3.80
CA ASP A 316 1.32 0.20 -4.74
C ASP A 316 -0.16 0.30 -4.38
N ARG A 317 -0.76 -0.80 -3.91
CA ARG A 317 -2.17 -0.84 -3.48
C ARG A 317 -2.41 0.00 -2.22
N SER A 318 -1.48 0.01 -1.26
CA SER A 318 -1.57 0.86 -0.07
C SER A 318 -1.49 2.33 -0.44
N ILE A 319 -0.63 2.70 -1.38
CA ILE A 319 -0.49 4.08 -1.85
C ILE A 319 -1.77 4.53 -2.54
N VAL A 320 -2.34 3.70 -3.43
CA VAL A 320 -3.61 4.02 -4.11
C VAL A 320 -4.74 4.16 -3.10
N ASN A 321 -4.94 3.21 -2.19
CA ASN A 321 -6.02 3.31 -1.20
C ASN A 321 -5.92 4.58 -0.36
N GLU A 322 -4.70 4.98 0.00
CA GLU A 322 -4.47 6.19 0.77
C GLU A 322 -4.79 7.47 -0.02
N VAL A 323 -4.37 7.56 -1.27
CA VAL A 323 -4.62 8.74 -2.13
C VAL A 323 -6.10 8.91 -2.47
N PHE A 324 -6.86 7.80 -2.50
CA PHE A 324 -8.29 7.83 -2.80
C PHE A 324 -9.18 7.90 -1.54
N ARG A 325 -8.61 7.97 -0.34
CA ARG A 325 -9.37 8.06 0.91
C ARG A 325 -10.00 9.45 1.08
N ASP A 326 -11.12 9.49 1.79
CA ASP A 326 -11.87 10.72 2.16
C ASP A 326 -11.29 11.45 3.39
N GLN A 327 -10.17 10.97 3.92
CA GLN A 327 -9.50 11.49 5.11
C GLN A 327 -8.12 12.02 4.76
N ASP A 328 -7.56 12.86 5.62
CA ASP A 328 -6.18 13.33 5.50
C ASP A 328 -5.19 12.17 5.42
N LEU A 329 -4.06 12.42 4.74
CA LEU A 329 -2.97 11.47 4.60
C LEU A 329 -2.49 10.98 5.98
N SER A 330 -2.76 9.72 6.26
CA SER A 330 -2.61 9.07 7.56
C SER A 330 -1.26 8.40 7.75
N PHE A 331 -0.56 8.02 6.66
CA PHE A 331 0.73 7.35 6.79
C PHE A 331 1.83 8.28 7.34
N PRO A 332 2.60 7.86 8.37
CA PRO A 332 3.71 8.64 8.93
C PRO A 332 4.82 8.92 7.91
N GLN A 333 4.93 8.08 6.87
CA GLN A 333 5.86 8.28 5.75
C GLN A 333 5.54 9.53 4.91
N TRP A 334 4.30 10.03 4.90
CA TRP A 334 3.95 11.30 4.28
C TRP A 334 4.53 12.47 5.07
N LYS A 335 4.47 12.39 6.40
CA LYS A 335 5.01 13.41 7.30
C LYS A 335 6.52 13.56 7.16
N GLN A 336 7.26 12.47 6.93
CA GLN A 336 8.69 12.50 6.61
C GLN A 336 9.06 13.30 5.34
N ILE A 337 8.14 13.45 4.38
CA ILE A 337 8.37 14.23 3.14
C ILE A 337 7.99 15.70 3.35
N SER A 338 6.95 15.97 4.15
CA SER A 338 6.48 17.33 4.44
C SER A 338 7.25 18.03 5.56
N GLU A 339 7.96 17.27 6.41
CA GLU A 339 8.61 17.80 7.60
C GLU A 339 10.14 17.78 7.45
N TYR A 340 10.71 18.97 7.18
CA TYR A 340 12.03 19.32 7.72
C TYR A 340 12.04 18.96 9.22
N PRO A 341 13.19 18.52 9.79
CA PRO A 341 13.24 17.74 11.02
C PRO A 341 12.42 18.39 12.13
N GLN A 342 11.24 17.83 12.40
CA GLN A 342 10.37 18.21 13.51
C GLN A 342 10.93 17.67 14.83
N GLY A 343 12.16 18.08 15.15
CA GLY A 343 12.72 18.07 16.49
C GLY A 343 12.67 19.46 17.14
N CYS A 344 11.86 20.39 16.62
CA CYS A 344 11.79 21.75 17.11
C CYS A 344 10.44 21.98 17.80
N ILE A 345 10.47 22.11 19.13
CA ILE A 345 9.35 22.65 19.91
C ILE A 345 9.08 24.05 19.37
N ARG A 346 7.83 24.35 18.97
CA ARG A 346 7.48 25.71 18.54
C ARG A 346 7.77 26.66 19.69
N ARG A 347 8.47 27.76 19.42
CA ARG A 347 8.84 28.78 20.42
C ARG A 347 7.68 29.19 21.33
N TYR A 348 6.48 29.29 20.76
CA TYR A 348 5.24 29.61 21.48
C TYR A 348 4.85 28.54 22.53
N ASP A 349 5.00 27.26 22.20
CA ASP A 349 4.67 26.14 23.10
C ASP A 349 5.69 26.06 24.25
N LEU A 350 6.96 26.38 23.98
CA LEU A 350 8.01 26.51 25.00
C LEU A 350 7.77 27.72 25.92
N GLU A 351 7.40 28.87 25.35
CA GLU A 351 7.10 30.10 26.09
C GLU A 351 5.88 29.91 27.02
N ILE A 352 4.85 29.21 26.57
CA ILE A 352 3.67 28.87 27.40
C ILE A 352 4.04 27.88 28.51
N ALA A 353 4.84 26.85 28.20
CA ALA A 353 5.27 25.87 29.20
C ALA A 353 6.12 26.53 30.30
N VAL A 354 7.05 27.42 29.92
CA VAL A 354 7.87 28.20 30.85
C VAL A 354 7.01 29.18 31.66
N ALA A 355 6.05 29.87 31.03
CA ALA A 355 5.15 30.78 31.74
C ALA A 355 4.27 30.06 32.76
N ARG A 356 3.77 28.86 32.43
CA ARG A 356 2.97 28.01 33.33
C ARG A 356 3.82 27.44 34.47
N PHE A 357 5.06 27.03 34.19
CA PHE A 357 6.02 26.58 35.20
C PHE A 357 6.34 27.69 36.21
N ILE A 358 6.59 28.91 35.73
CA ILE A 358 6.84 30.10 36.56
C ILE A 358 5.59 30.48 37.37
N ALA A 359 4.40 30.42 36.77
CA ALA A 359 3.15 30.73 37.45
C ALA A 359 2.83 29.74 38.59
N ALA A 360 3.11 28.45 38.39
CA ALA A 360 2.88 27.40 39.38
C ALA A 360 3.87 27.47 40.56
N HIS A 361 5.14 27.79 40.29
CA HIS A 361 6.19 27.87 41.31
C HIS A 361 6.36 29.28 41.90
N ARG A 362 5.50 30.24 41.54
CA ARG A 362 5.56 31.64 42.00
C ARG A 362 5.50 31.80 43.53
N LYS A 363 4.89 30.85 44.25
CA LYS A 363 4.83 30.83 45.73
C LYS A 363 6.03 30.16 46.40
N GLN A 364 6.84 29.41 45.64
CA GLN A 364 8.07 28.75 46.10
C GLN A 364 9.34 29.43 45.56
N MET A 365 9.20 30.34 44.59
CA MET A 365 10.26 31.27 44.26
C MET A 365 10.52 32.15 45.49
N PRO A 366 11.77 32.25 45.96
CA PRO A 366 12.08 33.00 47.17
C PRO A 366 11.63 34.45 47.00
N ASP A 367 10.73 34.89 47.88
CA ASP A 367 10.33 36.29 47.97
C ASP A 367 11.58 37.15 48.17
N ALA A 368 11.61 38.24 47.41
CA ALA A 368 12.73 39.14 47.21
C ALA A 368 13.47 39.51 48.51
N LYS A 369 14.65 38.92 48.72
CA LYS A 369 15.71 39.52 49.57
C LYS A 369 17.12 39.45 48.98
N ASP A 370 17.42 38.51 48.07
CA ASP A 370 18.71 38.46 47.39
C ASP A 370 18.61 38.80 45.89
N PRO A 371 19.02 40.01 45.46
CA PRO A 371 18.92 40.44 44.07
C PRO A 371 19.75 39.57 43.10
N ASN A 372 20.78 38.86 43.59
CA ASN A 372 21.63 38.01 42.76
C ASN A 372 20.97 36.70 42.32
N VAL A 373 20.00 36.16 43.07
CA VAL A 373 19.34 34.89 42.74
C VAL A 373 18.25 35.11 41.70
N SER A 374 17.45 36.17 41.87
CA SER A 374 16.44 36.57 40.88
C SER A 374 17.11 36.94 39.53
N LEU A 375 18.22 37.67 39.58
CA LEU A 375 18.99 38.02 38.39
C LEU A 375 19.65 36.80 37.74
N ARG A 376 20.08 35.79 38.50
CA ARG A 376 20.59 34.51 37.98
C ARG A 376 19.51 33.68 37.28
N VAL A 377 18.31 33.59 37.86
CA VAL A 377 17.18 32.87 37.25
C VAL A 377 16.71 33.57 35.99
N GLN A 378 16.62 34.90 35.99
CA GLN A 378 16.30 35.68 34.79
C GLN A 378 17.39 35.56 33.71
N LEU A 379 18.68 35.53 34.09
CA LEU A 379 19.78 35.27 33.17
C LEU A 379 19.74 33.86 32.59
N LEU A 380 19.37 32.85 33.38
CA LEU A 380 19.21 31.46 32.94
C LEU A 380 18.06 31.33 31.94
N VAL A 381 16.92 31.94 32.23
CA VAL A 381 15.77 32.00 31.32
C VAL A 381 16.13 32.77 30.04
N SER A 382 16.87 33.88 30.14
CA SER A 382 17.34 34.63 28.96
C SER A 382 18.32 33.82 28.11
N LYS A 383 19.24 33.07 28.74
CA LYS A 383 20.19 32.18 28.03
C LYS A 383 19.46 31.03 27.35
N ILE A 384 18.46 30.43 28.01
CA ILE A 384 17.63 29.38 27.40
C ILE A 384 16.85 29.90 26.19
N LEU A 385 16.36 31.14 26.25
CA LEU A 385 15.68 31.80 25.13
C LEU A 385 16.63 32.26 24.02
N ASP A 386 17.92 32.52 24.32
CA ASP A 386 18.96 32.89 23.35
C ASP A 386 19.68 31.69 22.70
N ILE A 387 19.44 30.45 23.18
CA ILE A 387 20.14 29.24 22.74
C ILE A 387 19.83 28.81 21.29
N ASP A 388 18.92 29.47 20.58
CA ASP A 388 18.65 29.12 19.18
C ASP A 388 18.80 30.30 18.21
N LYS A 389 20.05 30.60 17.87
CA LYS A 389 20.33 31.24 16.58
C LYS A 389 21.14 30.39 15.61
N LYS A 390 21.99 29.43 16.04
CA LYS A 390 22.89 28.76 15.08
C LYS A 390 23.33 27.30 15.28
N LYS A 391 23.00 26.52 16.32
CA LYS A 391 23.43 25.10 16.38
C LYS A 391 22.74 24.30 17.49
N SER A 392 22.38 23.06 17.17
CA SER A 392 21.92 21.99 18.08
C SER A 392 22.88 21.75 19.24
N ALA A 393 22.35 21.61 20.46
CA ALA A 393 23.11 21.20 21.64
C ALA A 393 22.65 19.81 22.12
N MET A 394 23.61 18.89 22.31
CA MET A 394 23.45 17.72 23.17
C MET A 394 23.90 18.09 24.59
N VAL A 395 23.15 17.66 25.60
CA VAL A 395 23.50 17.88 27.01
C VAL A 395 23.96 16.55 27.61
N GLU A 396 25.27 16.42 27.74
CA GLU A 396 25.94 15.38 28.53
C GLU A 396 26.37 16.00 29.88
N ASP A 397 25.43 16.33 30.77
CA ASP A 397 25.80 16.59 32.17
C ASP A 397 24.58 16.50 33.10
N TYR A 398 24.58 15.48 33.96
CA TYR A 398 23.48 15.14 34.88
C TYR A 398 23.66 15.72 36.29
N SER A 399 24.59 16.65 36.48
CA SER A 399 24.98 17.18 37.80
C SER A 399 24.18 18.40 38.28
N LEU A 400 23.22 18.91 37.49
CA LEU A 400 22.49 20.15 37.79
C LEU A 400 21.14 19.98 38.50
N VAL A 401 20.76 18.75 38.85
CA VAL A 401 19.46 18.48 39.51
C VAL A 401 19.66 17.50 40.66
N ASP A 402 20.46 17.90 41.64
CA ASP A 402 20.53 17.18 42.90
C ASP A 402 20.06 18.08 44.04
N PHE A 403 18.85 17.82 44.52
CA PHE A 403 18.34 18.31 45.79
C PHE A 403 17.52 17.19 46.44
N GLN A 404 18.20 16.31 47.16
CA GLN A 404 17.60 15.49 48.22
C GLN A 404 17.39 16.36 49.47
N PRO A 405 16.28 16.17 50.22
CA PRO A 405 16.38 15.28 51.39
C PRO A 405 15.19 14.35 51.63
N LYS A 406 15.48 13.34 52.47
CA LYS A 406 14.71 12.16 52.90
C LYS A 406 13.46 12.49 53.75
N ASP A 407 12.35 11.79 53.53
CA ASP A 407 11.84 10.72 54.42
C ASP A 407 10.48 10.13 53.94
N ALA A 408 10.14 8.99 54.51
CA ALA A 408 9.29 7.92 54.01
C ALA A 408 7.77 8.12 54.13
N THR A 409 6.99 7.51 53.22
CA THR A 409 6.16 6.31 53.46
C THR A 409 5.26 6.01 52.26
N SER A 410 5.05 4.72 52.05
CA SER A 410 4.37 4.06 50.94
C SER A 410 2.85 4.26 50.94
N LEU A 411 2.27 4.56 49.78
CA LEU A 411 0.91 4.10 49.44
C LEU A 411 0.85 3.73 47.95
N SER A 412 0.67 2.43 47.70
CA SER A 412 0.27 1.89 46.40
C SER A 412 -1.13 2.38 46.06
N SER A 413 -1.29 3.17 44.99
CA SER A 413 -2.61 3.53 44.47
C SER A 413 -3.19 2.37 43.65
N PRO A 414 -4.45 1.94 43.89
CA PRO A 414 -5.07 0.85 43.15
C PRO A 414 -5.43 1.28 41.72
N LEU A 415 -5.27 0.35 40.79
CA LEU A 415 -5.67 0.47 39.39
C LEU A 415 -7.20 0.27 39.30
N GLU A 416 -7.94 1.27 38.83
CA GLU A 416 -9.37 1.14 38.52
C GLU A 416 -9.57 1.07 37.00
N LEU A 417 -10.27 0.02 36.55
CA LEU A 417 -10.64 -0.19 35.16
C LEU A 417 -11.89 0.63 34.82
N GLY A 418 -11.74 1.60 33.91
CA GLY A 418 -12.84 2.44 33.40
C GLY A 418 -13.58 1.82 32.20
N PRO A 419 -14.78 2.33 31.84
CA PRO A 419 -15.61 1.78 30.77
C PRO A 419 -14.98 1.96 29.36
N PRO A 420 -15.36 1.12 28.37
CA PRO A 420 -14.75 1.10 27.04
C PRO A 420 -15.11 2.33 26.20
N PHE A 421 -14.13 2.94 25.55
CA PHE A 421 -14.30 4.03 24.59
C PHE A 421 -14.25 3.50 23.14
N HIS A 422 -14.97 4.15 22.22
CA HIS A 422 -15.15 3.71 20.83
C HIS A 422 -13.85 3.68 20.02
N GLU A 423 -13.65 2.58 19.27
CA GLU A 423 -12.57 2.37 18.30
C GLU A 423 -12.66 3.44 17.20
N TYR A 424 -11.65 4.31 17.08
CA TYR A 424 -11.02 4.83 15.85
C TYR A 424 -10.26 6.14 16.18
N ALA A 425 -8.94 6.10 16.04
CA ALA A 425 -7.98 7.19 15.77
C ALA A 425 -6.74 7.19 16.69
N PHE A 426 -5.59 7.52 16.07
CA PHE A 426 -4.30 7.93 16.65
C PHE A 426 -3.22 6.84 16.89
N THR A 427 -2.38 6.62 15.87
CA THR A 427 -1.02 6.03 15.97
C THR A 427 0.09 7.09 16.07
N ALA A 428 -0.25 8.36 16.22
CA ALA A 428 0.65 9.42 16.63
C ALA A 428 -0.14 10.40 17.50
N VAL A 429 0.32 10.66 18.72
CA VAL A 429 -0.35 11.58 19.63
C VAL A 429 0.17 13.00 19.35
N PRO A 430 -0.67 13.92 18.85
CA PRO A 430 -0.43 15.34 19.08
C PRO A 430 -0.57 15.60 20.59
N VAL A 431 0.33 16.41 21.17
CA VAL A 431 0.34 16.83 22.58
C VAL A 431 -0.97 17.55 23.01
N GLU A 432 -1.90 17.72 22.08
CA GLU A 432 -3.17 18.43 22.24
C GLU A 432 -4.38 17.54 22.63
N SER A 433 -4.29 16.20 22.58
CA SER A 433 -5.44 15.36 22.95
C SER A 433 -5.51 15.09 24.45
N TYR A 434 -6.45 15.74 25.14
CA TYR A 434 -6.86 15.39 26.50
C TYR A 434 -7.93 14.26 26.42
N PRO A 435 -7.80 13.16 27.17
CA PRO A 435 -6.74 12.87 28.13
C PRO A 435 -5.48 12.23 27.50
N PRO A 436 -4.30 12.39 28.11
CA PRO A 436 -3.03 11.88 27.57
C PRO A 436 -2.98 10.34 27.57
N GLN A 437 -2.50 9.77 26.46
CA GLN A 437 -2.43 8.32 26.24
C GLN A 437 -0.99 7.85 26.00
N VAL A 438 -0.63 6.69 26.55
CA VAL A 438 0.70 6.06 26.39
C VAL A 438 0.55 4.57 26.02
N SER A 439 1.51 4.03 25.28
CA SER A 439 1.54 2.60 24.94
C SER A 439 1.90 1.72 26.15
N GLU A 440 1.66 0.41 26.04
CA GLU A 440 1.97 -0.57 27.10
C GLU A 440 3.45 -0.62 27.49
N ASP A 441 4.36 -0.39 26.53
CA ASP A 441 5.81 -0.51 26.71
C ASP A 441 6.47 0.87 26.84
N VAL A 442 6.14 1.62 27.90
CA VAL A 442 6.71 2.96 28.14
C VAL A 442 7.37 3.05 29.50
N ASN A 443 8.59 3.62 29.53
CA ASN A 443 9.30 3.88 30.77
C ASN A 443 8.51 4.89 31.63
N LEU A 444 8.03 4.42 32.79
CA LEU A 444 7.23 5.19 33.74
C LEU A 444 7.93 6.46 34.24
N TYR A 445 9.26 6.49 34.31
CA TYR A 445 10.02 7.69 34.64
C TYR A 445 9.80 8.81 33.62
N ARG A 446 9.85 8.47 32.32
CA ARG A 446 9.61 9.44 31.24
C ARG A 446 8.16 9.93 31.24
N VAL A 447 7.21 9.05 31.50
CA VAL A 447 5.79 9.41 31.65
C VAL A 447 5.60 10.38 32.81
N HIS A 448 6.18 10.09 33.98
CA HIS A 448 6.11 10.98 35.14
C HIS A 448 6.77 12.34 34.87
N LYS A 449 7.91 12.35 34.17
CA LYS A 449 8.62 13.60 33.83
C LYS A 449 7.79 14.48 32.90
N ILE A 450 7.20 13.90 31.85
CA ILE A 450 6.35 14.63 30.89
C ILE A 450 5.05 15.07 31.55
N ALA A 451 4.42 14.20 32.34
CA ALA A 451 3.19 14.52 33.05
C ALA A 451 3.41 15.57 34.14
N ALA A 452 4.56 15.59 34.80
CA ALA A 452 4.95 16.64 35.74
C ALA A 452 5.17 17.99 35.01
N MET A 453 5.82 17.99 33.85
CA MET A 453 5.95 19.17 33.01
C MET A 453 4.62 19.69 32.47
N SER A 454 3.65 18.80 32.26
CA SER A 454 2.35 19.08 31.64
C SER A 454 1.17 19.15 32.63
N ALA A 455 1.44 18.96 33.92
CA ALA A 455 0.46 18.90 35.03
C ALA A 455 -0.71 17.90 34.82
N TRP A 456 -0.43 16.73 34.25
CA TRP A 456 -1.44 15.69 34.05
C TRP A 456 -1.62 14.85 35.31
N THR A 457 -2.88 14.72 35.76
CA THR A 457 -3.24 13.92 36.96
C THR A 457 -3.60 12.48 36.61
N LYS A 458 -3.94 12.20 35.35
CA LYS A 458 -4.29 10.87 34.86
C LYS A 458 -3.67 10.65 33.48
N VAL A 459 -3.06 9.48 33.29
CA VAL A 459 -2.51 9.03 32.01
C VAL A 459 -3.11 7.67 31.68
N TYR A 460 -3.66 7.53 30.48
CA TYR A 460 -4.38 6.33 30.06
C TYR A 460 -3.43 5.40 29.28
N VAL A 461 -3.39 4.12 29.64
CA VAL A 461 -2.53 3.12 28.99
C VAL A 461 -3.36 2.37 27.95
N VAL A 462 -2.88 2.34 26.71
CA VAL A 462 -3.63 1.79 25.57
C VAL A 462 -2.77 0.80 24.78
N ARG A 463 -3.33 -0.37 24.43
CA ARG A 463 -2.73 -1.34 23.50
C ARG A 463 -3.67 -1.60 22.34
N LEU A 464 -3.19 -1.42 21.10
CA LEU A 464 -4.00 -1.65 19.89
C LEU A 464 -5.38 -0.94 19.95
N SER A 465 -5.43 0.27 20.52
CA SER A 465 -6.66 1.06 20.73
C SER A 465 -7.63 0.54 21.81
N LYS A 466 -7.23 -0.43 22.65
CA LYS A 466 -7.97 -0.83 23.85
C LYS A 466 -7.35 -0.21 25.10
N LEU A 467 -8.18 0.46 25.91
CA LEU A 467 -7.78 0.96 27.22
C LEU A 467 -7.46 -0.24 28.12
N LEU A 468 -6.21 -0.34 28.55
CA LEU A 468 -5.74 -1.37 29.47
C LEU A 468 -5.82 -0.91 30.93
N GLY A 469 -5.67 0.39 31.18
CA GLY A 469 -5.72 0.93 32.54
C GLY A 469 -5.46 2.43 32.61
N VAL A 470 -5.59 2.98 33.81
CA VAL A 470 -5.31 4.40 34.08
C VAL A 470 -4.22 4.49 35.13
N ILE A 471 -3.16 5.22 34.80
CA ILE A 471 -2.12 5.63 35.75
C ILE A 471 -2.62 6.92 36.38
N ASN A 472 -3.03 6.83 37.64
CA ASN A 472 -3.30 8.01 38.46
C ASN A 472 -1.95 8.51 38.98
N LEU A 473 -1.58 9.72 38.58
CA LEU A 473 -0.38 10.40 39.06
C LEU A 473 -0.77 11.20 40.30
N ASP A 474 0.08 11.15 41.34
CA ASP A 474 -0.21 11.88 42.58
C ASP A 474 -0.43 13.36 42.28
N SER A 475 -1.51 13.92 42.84
CA SER A 475 -1.94 15.31 42.71
C SER A 475 -0.86 16.33 43.10
N SER A 476 0.14 15.89 43.87
CA SER A 476 1.26 16.71 44.27
C SER A 476 2.37 16.82 43.21
N LEU A 477 2.50 15.87 42.27
CA LEU A 477 3.55 15.76 41.22
C LEU A 477 5.00 16.06 41.70
N THR A 478 5.28 15.96 43.01
CA THR A 478 6.52 16.45 43.64
C THR A 478 7.63 15.40 43.72
N LYS A 479 7.31 14.11 43.51
CA LYS A 479 8.31 13.02 43.49
C LYS A 479 8.53 12.50 42.07
N LEU A 480 9.68 12.84 41.48
CA LEU A 480 10.22 12.12 40.33
C LEU A 480 10.60 10.71 40.78
N ARG A 481 10.04 9.69 40.13
CA ARG A 481 10.41 8.28 40.36
C ARG A 481 11.87 8.07 39.93
N SER A 482 12.59 7.10 40.51
CA SER A 482 13.91 6.70 40.00
C SER A 482 13.77 6.01 38.64
N GLU A 483 14.83 6.07 37.82
CA GLU A 483 14.89 5.38 36.53
C GLU A 483 14.94 3.86 36.79
N GLU A 484 13.77 3.22 36.85
CA GLU A 484 13.63 1.77 36.91
C GLU A 484 13.43 1.20 35.49
N ASP A 485 13.71 -0.10 35.34
CA ASP A 485 13.51 -0.84 34.09
C ASP A 485 12.06 -0.76 33.57
N LEU A 486 11.87 -1.03 32.28
CA LEU A 486 10.56 -1.09 31.63
C LEU A 486 9.62 -2.03 32.39
N ILE A 487 8.57 -1.47 33.00
CA ILE A 487 7.53 -2.26 33.64
C ILE A 487 6.56 -2.71 32.56
N MET A 488 6.63 -3.99 32.21
CA MET A 488 5.62 -4.66 31.39
C MET A 488 4.34 -4.76 32.21
N LEU A 489 3.34 -3.95 31.86
CA LEU A 489 1.99 -4.08 32.42
C LEU A 489 1.36 -5.36 31.83
N ALA A 490 1.30 -6.41 32.63
CA ALA A 490 0.65 -7.67 32.28
C ALA A 490 -0.84 -7.45 31.89
N PRO A 491 -1.41 -8.28 31.01
CA PRO A 491 -2.69 -8.01 30.33
C PRO A 491 -3.90 -7.87 31.25
#